data_AF-A0A6V7JMA5-F1
#
_entry.id   AF-A0A6V7JMA5-F1
#
_cell.length_a   1.000
_cell.length_b   1.000
_cell.length_c   1.000
_cell.angle_alpha   90.00
_cell.angle_beta   90.00
_cell.angle_gamma   90.00
#
_symmetry.space_group_name_H-M   'P 1'
#
loop_
_entity.id
_entity.type
_entity.pdbx_description
1 polymer ?
#
loop_
_entity_poly.entity_id
_entity_poly.type
_entity_poly.pdbx_seq_one_letter_code
_entity_poly.pdbx_strand_id
1 'polypeptide(L)' 'DISLAEFGRKEITLAENEMPGLMAIRKKYGPQKILKGARIAGCLHMTVQTAVLIETLVELGAE' A
#
# COMPACT_ATOMS: atom_id res chain seq x y z
N ASP A 1 -15.59 6.04 -10.15
CA ASP A 1 -16.79 5.28 -9.81
C ASP A 1 -16.44 4.30 -8.70
N ILE A 2 -17.15 4.35 -7.56
CA ILE A 2 -16.91 3.45 -6.43
C ILE A 2 -17.29 2.00 -6.74
N SER A 3 -18.15 1.79 -7.75
CA SER A 3 -18.53 0.45 -8.23
C SER A 3 -17.33 -0.38 -8.70
N LEU A 4 -16.23 0.26 -9.10
CA LEU A 4 -15.00 -0.39 -9.59
C LEU A 4 -14.10 -0.92 -8.46
N ALA A 5 -14.44 -0.68 -7.18
CA ALA A 5 -13.59 -1.03 -6.05
C ALA A 5 -13.27 -2.53 -5.99
N GLU A 6 -14.22 -3.41 -6.31
CA GLU A 6 -13.99 -4.85 -6.31
C GLU A 6 -12.97 -5.27 -7.39
N PHE A 7 -13.09 -4.70 -8.59
CA PHE A 7 -12.13 -4.94 -9.67
C PHE A 7 -10.74 -4.41 -9.29
N GLY A 8 -10.66 -3.17 -8.79
CA GLY A 8 -9.41 -2.60 -8.32
C GLY A 8 -8.75 -3.43 -7.21
N ARG A 9 -9.53 -4.02 -6.30
CA ARG A 9 -9.01 -4.91 -5.25
C ARG A 9 -8.35 -6.16 -5.85
N LYS A 10 -8.95 -6.77 -6.89
CA LYS A 10 -8.37 -7.93 -7.60
C LYS A 10 -7.03 -7.57 -8.24
N GLU A 11 -6.96 -6.41 -8.89
CA GLU A 11 -5.71 -5.92 -9.50
C GLU A 11 -4.62 -5.62 -8.46
N ILE A 12 -4.99 -5.05 -7.31
CA ILE A 12 -4.05 -4.80 -6.19
C ILE A 12 -3.47 -6.12 -5.68
N THR A 13 -4.32 -7.13 -5.41
CA THR A 13 -3.86 -8.45 -4.96
C THR A 13 -2.93 -9.11 -5.98
N LEU A 14 -3.21 -8.96 -7.28
CA LEU A 14 -2.31 -9.45 -8.32
C LEU A 14 -0.96 -8.71 -8.30
N ALA A 15 -0.98 -7.38 -8.18
CA ALA A 15 0.22 -6.55 -8.15
C ALA A 15 1.12 -6.82 -6.94
N GLU A 16 0.58 -7.22 -5.80
CA GLU A 16 1.39 -7.59 -4.62
C GLU A 16 2.38 -8.73 -4.91
N ASN A 17 2.00 -9.69 -5.77
CA ASN A 17 2.89 -10.78 -6.18
C ASN A 17 4.08 -10.28 -7.02
N GLU A 18 3.90 -9.20 -7.77
CA GLU A 18 4.92 -8.57 -8.62
C GLU A 18 5.70 -7.44 -7.90
N MET A 19 5.38 -7.17 -6.63
CA MET A 19 6.02 -6.11 -5.83
C MET A 19 6.71 -6.67 -4.57
N PRO A 20 7.65 -7.63 -4.71
CA PRO A 20 8.26 -8.34 -3.59
C PRO A 20 9.00 -7.41 -2.61
N GLY A 21 9.52 -6.27 -3.09
CA GLY A 21 10.16 -5.27 -2.24
C GLY A 21 9.20 -4.67 -1.21
N LEU A 22 7.99 -4.27 -1.62
CA LEU A 22 7.00 -3.73 -0.69
C LEU A 22 6.48 -4.80 0.28
N MET A 23 6.26 -6.02 -0.21
CA MET A 23 5.82 -7.13 0.64
C MET A 23 6.87 -7.51 1.69
N ALA A 24 8.17 -7.48 1.33
CA ALA A 24 9.25 -7.67 2.28
C ALA A 24 9.32 -6.56 3.35
N ILE A 25 9.10 -5.30 2.95
CA ILE A 25 9.03 -4.16 3.88
C ILE A 25 7.85 -4.31 4.85
N ARG A 26 6.65 -4.66 4.35
CA ARG A 26 5.48 -4.95 5.20
C ARG A 26 5.79 -6.04 6.23
N LYS A 27 6.35 -7.17 5.80
CA LYS A 27 6.71 -8.28 6.70
C LYS A 27 7.74 -7.86 7.76
N LYS A 28 8.74 -7.08 7.38
CA LYS A 28 9.84 -6.68 8.27
C LYS A 28 9.43 -5.61 9.28
N TYR A 29 8.68 -4.60 8.84
CA TYR A 29 8.42 -3.38 9.62
C TYR A 29 6.97 -3.19 10.04
N GLY A 30 6.02 -3.97 9.50
CA GLY A 30 4.60 -3.94 9.89
C GLY A 30 4.39 -4.10 11.40
N PRO A 31 4.99 -5.12 12.07
CA PRO A 31 4.87 -5.28 13.52
C PRO A 31 5.48 -4.12 14.33
N GLN A 32 6.49 -3.45 13.76
CA GLN A 32 7.20 -2.34 14.43
C GLN A 32 6.45 -1.01 14.28
N LYS A 33 5.52 -0.92 13.33
CA LYS A 33 4.74 0.29 13.00
C LYS A 33 5.62 1.55 12.97
N ILE A 34 6.73 1.48 12.23
CA ILE A 34 7.79 2.52 12.23
C ILE A 34 7.32 3.89 11.73
N LEU A 35 6.18 3.96 11.02
CA LEU A 35 5.60 5.20 10.54
C LEU A 35 4.44 5.71 11.43
N LYS A 36 4.23 5.12 12.61
CA LYS A 36 3.18 5.56 13.53
C LYS A 36 3.28 7.05 13.83
N GLY A 37 2.20 7.78 13.54
CA GLY A 37 2.10 9.23 13.72
C GLY A 37 2.62 10.07 12.55
N ALA A 38 3.15 9.44 11.50
CA ALA A 38 3.45 10.13 10.25
C ALA A 38 2.14 10.50 9.54
N ARG A 39 2.07 11.73 9.04
CA ARG A 39 0.98 12.22 8.18
C ARG A 39 1.53 12.50 6.80
N ILE A 40 1.22 11.66 5.82
CA ILE A 40 1.89 11.65 4.52
C ILE A 40 1.00 12.27 3.45
N ALA A 41 1.42 13.41 2.91
CA ALA A 41 0.82 13.99 1.71
C ALA A 41 1.50 13.42 0.45
N GLY A 42 0.77 12.62 -0.33
CA GLY A 42 1.27 12.03 -1.57
C GLY A 42 0.81 12.80 -2.82
N CYS A 43 1.76 13.15 -3.70
CA CYS A 43 1.48 13.64 -5.04
C CYS A 43 2.19 12.73 -6.06
N LEU A 44 1.53 11.62 -6.39
CA LEU A 44 2.03 10.60 -7.31
C LEU A 44 0.86 10.10 -8.17
N HIS A 45 1.16 9.51 -9.32
CA HIS A 45 0.15 8.89 -10.17
C HIS A 45 -0.66 7.85 -9.39
N MET A 46 -1.98 7.94 -9.48
CA MET A 46 -2.89 7.09 -8.70
C MET A 46 -3.19 5.78 -9.44
N THR A 47 -2.20 4.89 -9.49
CA THR A 47 -2.25 3.59 -10.19
C THR A 47 -2.39 2.41 -9.21
N VAL A 48 -2.53 1.19 -9.74
CA VAL A 48 -2.56 -0.05 -8.94
C VAL A 48 -1.29 -0.21 -8.09
N GLN A 49 -0.12 0.11 -8.65
CA GLN A 49 1.16 0.03 -7.93
C GLN A 49 1.23 1.04 -6.78
N THR A 50 0.71 2.26 -6.99
CA THR A 50 0.64 3.27 -5.92
C THR A 50 -0.35 2.86 -4.82
N ALA A 51 -1.42 2.12 -5.14
CA ALA A 51 -2.29 1.58 -4.09
C ALA A 51 -1.56 0.57 -3.19
N VAL A 52 -0.74 -0.33 -3.75
CA VAL A 52 0.12 -1.25 -2.97
C VAL A 52 1.12 -0.46 -2.10
N LEU A 53 1.69 0.64 -2.63
CA LEU A 53 2.55 1.54 -1.85
C LEU A 53 1.78 2.17 -0.68
N ILE A 54 0.61 2.76 -0.92
CA ILE A 54 -0.18 3.42 0.14
C ILE A 54 -0.56 2.42 1.23
N GLU A 55 -1.05 1.23 0.86
CA GLU A 55 -1.36 0.17 1.83
C GLU A 55 -0.13 -0.31 2.60
N THR A 56 1.06 -0.23 2.00
CA THR A 56 2.32 -0.49 2.73
C THR A 56 2.59 0.60 3.77
N LEU A 57 2.41 1.88 3.42
CA LEU A 57 2.61 2.98 4.36
C LEU A 57 1.64 2.90 5.55
N VAL A 58 0.37 2.59 5.27
CA VAL A 58 -0.66 2.35 6.29
C VAL A 58 -0.32 1.12 7.15
N GLU A 59 0.10 0.01 6.54
CA GLU A 59 0.55 -1.18 7.29
C GLU A 59 1.77 -0.86 8.17
N LEU A 60 2.62 0.09 7.78
CA LEU A 60 3.72 0.58 8.59
C LEU A 60 3.30 1.63 9.64
N GLY A 61 2.02 2.02 9.69
CA GLY A 61 1.43 2.87 10.73
C GLY A 61 1.21 4.33 10.35
N ALA A 62 1.39 4.73 9.09
CA ALA A 62 1.16 6.09 8.64
C ALA A 62 -0.34 6.41 8.48
N GLU A 63 -0.66 7.71 8.51
CA GLU A 63 -1.94 8.32 8.12
C GLU A 63 -1.82 9.16 6.84
#